data_AF-A0A517NRC4-F1
#
_entry.id   AF-A0A517NRC4-F1
#
_cell.length_a   1.000
_cell.length_b   1.000
_cell.length_c   1.000
_cell.angle_alpha   90.00
_cell.angle_beta   90.00
_cell.angle_gamma   90.00
#
_symmetry.space_group_name_H-M   'P 1'
#
loop_
_entity.id
_entity.type
_entity.pdbx_description
1 polymer ?
#
loop_
_entity_poly.entity_id
_entity_poly.type
_entity_poly.pdbx_seq_one_letter_code
_entity_poly.pdbx_strand_id
1 'polypeptide(L)'
;MMDFKRRGFLAATAAGLGLDGVLGSLNPLSADEIRLGDGSVRFTADIDPLVRFLEDTPRERVIEETARRVKAGLSYRELLAALLLAGVRNVQPRPSVGFKFHAVLVVNSAHLASVSGVDEERWLPIFWAIDNFKSSQARDVKEGNWTMAAVDESRLPAGHLAEKQLRRALDEWDESAADAAVIAMVRNAGGNRVYETLAKYAARDFRSIGHKVIYLSNAFRTLQTIGWEYAEPVMRSLVYAMLNHNGEPNPAQSDLSADRSGRANRKLASELAPRLQAGKIDESATRDLVRALHSASPDESSSMIIEMMQRGVAVQSIWDGLFCSAGELLMRQPGIVALHSVTTTNAIRHAFNKSGDQETRAFLLLQNASFLPMFRKAAQDRGKLADRRIDELAGSELVNAESKSLSTVPEVFQLMGKSRSEASEGLYRFLSAGGDAQSVVDHARRLVFLKGNDSHDYKFSSAALEDYRGLTPQWRNRFLAASMFQLNSPTDRTRPLVKRIHDAIG
;
A
#
# COMPACT_ATOMS: atom_id res chain seq x y z
N MET A 1 21.87 -50.24 -37.58
CA MET A 1 23.33 -50.48 -37.57
C MET A 1 23.95 -49.45 -38.51
N MET A 2 24.87 -48.62 -37.97
CA MET A 2 25.76 -47.67 -38.68
C MET A 2 25.10 -46.43 -39.33
N ASP A 3 25.61 -45.20 -39.26
CA ASP A 3 26.70 -44.59 -38.48
C ASP A 3 26.61 -43.05 -38.65
N PHE A 4 27.03 -42.30 -37.64
CA PHE A 4 27.24 -40.84 -37.71
C PHE A 4 28.60 -40.54 -38.37
N LYS A 5 28.70 -39.53 -39.25
CA LYS A 5 29.97 -38.78 -39.45
C LYS A 5 29.78 -37.28 -39.73
N ARG A 6 30.32 -36.48 -38.80
CA ARG A 6 30.71 -35.06 -38.92
C ARG A 6 32.05 -34.91 -39.67
N ARG A 7 32.33 -33.67 -40.09
CA ARG A 7 33.56 -33.02 -40.62
C ARG A 7 33.49 -32.85 -42.15
N GLY A 8 33.69 -31.67 -42.74
CA GLY A 8 34.07 -30.35 -42.26
C GLY A 8 34.43 -29.50 -43.49
N PHE A 9 34.31 -28.19 -43.42
CA PHE A 9 35.10 -27.31 -44.28
C PHE A 9 35.24 -25.92 -43.63
N LEU A 10 36.50 -25.56 -43.36
CA LEU A 10 36.95 -24.25 -42.92
C LEU A 10 37.75 -23.63 -44.07
N ALA A 11 37.53 -22.32 -44.24
CA ALA A 11 38.50 -21.28 -44.63
C ALA A 11 38.92 -21.11 -46.10
N ALA A 12 38.62 -19.90 -46.62
CA ALA A 12 39.48 -18.91 -47.31
C ALA A 12 38.60 -18.15 -48.35
N THR A 13 38.60 -16.82 -48.52
CA THR A 13 39.63 -15.80 -48.30
C THR A 13 39.02 -14.40 -48.14
N ALA A 14 39.68 -13.57 -47.34
CA ALA A 14 39.43 -12.16 -47.07
C ALA A 14 39.81 -11.20 -48.23
N ALA A 15 39.17 -10.02 -48.27
CA ALA A 15 39.82 -8.70 -48.24
C ALA A 15 38.79 -7.56 -48.39
N GLY A 16 38.81 -6.57 -47.48
CA GLY A 16 38.07 -5.31 -47.67
C GLY A 16 37.77 -4.47 -46.42
N LEU A 17 38.83 -3.98 -45.75
CA LEU A 17 38.89 -2.69 -45.03
C LEU A 17 37.88 -2.37 -43.91
N GLY A 18 38.30 -2.62 -42.66
CA GLY A 18 38.54 -1.57 -41.66
C GLY A 18 37.34 -0.90 -40.98
N LEU A 19 36.93 -1.44 -39.82
CA LEU A 19 36.41 -0.71 -38.64
C LEU A 19 36.60 -1.58 -37.37
N ASP A 20 37.80 -2.13 -37.16
CA ASP A 20 38.17 -2.82 -35.91
C ASP A 20 38.73 -1.82 -34.91
N GLY A 21 37.87 -1.37 -33.99
CA GLY A 21 38.28 -0.44 -32.94
C GLY A 21 37.24 -0.16 -31.86
N VAL A 22 36.24 -1.01 -31.60
CA VAL A 22 35.28 -0.81 -30.49
C VAL A 22 34.80 -2.11 -29.80
N LEU A 23 35.32 -3.30 -30.14
CA LEU A 23 34.81 -4.58 -29.57
C LEU A 23 35.85 -5.38 -28.73
N GLY A 24 36.85 -4.70 -28.18
CA GLY A 24 37.97 -5.34 -27.45
C GLY A 24 38.13 -4.99 -25.96
N SER A 25 37.20 -4.28 -25.31
CA SER A 25 37.39 -3.80 -23.93
C SER A 25 36.33 -4.27 -22.91
N LEU A 26 35.51 -5.27 -23.24
CA LEU A 26 34.70 -5.95 -22.23
C LEU A 26 35.45 -7.18 -21.73
N ASN A 27 36.06 -7.04 -20.55
CA ASN A 27 36.49 -8.19 -19.76
C ASN A 27 35.33 -9.19 -19.67
N PRO A 28 35.57 -10.51 -19.79
CA PRO A 28 34.56 -11.51 -19.45
C PRO A 28 34.10 -11.25 -18.01
N LEU A 29 32.81 -11.00 -17.81
CA LEU A 29 32.20 -10.94 -16.48
C LEU A 29 32.53 -12.25 -15.76
N SER A 30 33.24 -12.19 -14.63
CA SER A 30 33.47 -13.36 -13.79
C SER A 30 32.12 -13.84 -13.24
N ALA A 31 31.72 -15.04 -13.63
CA ALA A 31 30.45 -15.66 -13.27
C ALA A 31 30.43 -16.23 -11.83
N ASP A 32 31.30 -15.72 -10.92
CA ASP A 32 31.56 -16.34 -9.63
C ASP A 32 31.23 -15.49 -8.39
N GLU A 33 30.51 -14.35 -8.52
CA GLU A 33 30.03 -13.60 -7.34
C GLU A 33 28.53 -13.24 -7.32
N ILE A 34 27.71 -13.73 -8.26
CA ILE A 34 26.25 -13.52 -8.24
C ILE A 34 25.54 -14.81 -8.63
N ARG A 35 25.54 -15.81 -7.74
CA ARG A 35 24.59 -16.92 -7.83
C ARG A 35 23.49 -16.65 -6.81
N LEU A 36 22.29 -16.34 -7.31
CA LEU A 36 21.06 -16.61 -6.54
C LEU A 36 21.18 -18.05 -6.02
N GLY A 37 20.90 -18.29 -4.73
CA GLY A 37 20.92 -19.65 -4.20
C GLY A 37 20.06 -20.54 -5.11
N ASP A 38 20.54 -21.76 -5.41
CA ASP A 38 19.98 -22.66 -6.43
C ASP A 38 18.47 -22.97 -6.26
N GLY A 39 17.86 -22.55 -5.16
CA GLY A 39 16.43 -22.65 -4.86
C GLY A 39 15.68 -21.33 -4.66
N SER A 40 16.02 -20.21 -5.32
CA SER A 40 15.20 -18.98 -5.29
C SER A 40 14.19 -18.88 -6.46
N VAL A 41 13.15 -18.06 -6.30
CA VAL A 41 12.16 -17.82 -7.37
C VAL A 41 12.80 -17.14 -8.58
N ARG A 42 12.55 -17.71 -9.77
CA ARG A 42 13.01 -17.17 -11.06
C ARG A 42 11.86 -16.45 -11.75
N PHE A 43 12.14 -15.27 -12.32
CA PHE A 43 11.18 -14.54 -13.14
C PHE A 43 11.34 -14.89 -14.63
N THR A 44 10.38 -14.45 -15.44
CA THR A 44 10.42 -14.61 -16.89
C THR A 44 11.65 -13.91 -17.48
N ALA A 45 12.15 -14.44 -18.61
CA ALA A 45 13.43 -14.02 -19.20
C ALA A 45 13.46 -12.55 -19.65
N ASP A 46 12.28 -11.94 -19.87
CA ASP A 46 12.10 -10.54 -20.23
C ASP A 46 12.30 -9.59 -19.04
N ILE A 47 11.78 -9.91 -17.85
CA ILE A 47 11.83 -9.03 -16.68
C ILE A 47 13.00 -9.34 -15.72
N ASP A 48 13.43 -10.60 -15.61
CA ASP A 48 14.47 -11.02 -14.64
C ASP A 48 15.77 -10.20 -14.75
N PRO A 49 16.28 -9.84 -15.95
CA PRO A 49 17.47 -8.99 -16.06
C PRO A 49 17.31 -7.61 -15.42
N LEU A 50 16.11 -7.02 -15.48
CA LEU A 50 15.83 -5.73 -14.88
C LEU A 50 15.62 -5.84 -13.36
N VAL A 51 15.02 -6.93 -12.89
CA VAL A 51 14.92 -7.22 -11.46
C VAL A 51 16.31 -7.36 -10.86
N ARG A 52 17.17 -8.19 -11.46
CA ARG A 52 18.56 -8.37 -11.01
C ARG A 52 19.35 -7.08 -11.05
N PHE A 53 19.14 -6.26 -12.08
CA PHE A 53 19.73 -4.92 -12.11
C PHE A 53 19.44 -4.12 -10.84
N LEU A 54 18.19 -4.09 -10.35
CA LEU A 54 17.86 -3.39 -9.11
C LEU A 54 18.46 -4.06 -7.87
N GLU A 55 18.51 -5.39 -7.85
CA GLU A 55 19.04 -6.17 -6.73
C GLU A 55 20.55 -6.05 -6.57
N ASP A 56 21.28 -6.15 -7.68
CA ASP A 56 22.73 -6.27 -7.71
C ASP A 56 23.41 -4.90 -7.78
N THR A 57 22.73 -3.89 -8.36
CA THR A 57 23.32 -2.55 -8.44
C THR A 57 23.41 -1.94 -7.04
N PRO A 58 24.61 -1.52 -6.59
CA PRO A 58 24.78 -0.89 -5.29
C PRO A 58 23.98 0.41 -5.14
N ARG A 59 23.52 0.72 -3.93
CA ARG A 59 22.64 1.87 -3.64
C ARG A 59 23.26 3.22 -4.07
N GLU A 60 24.58 3.33 -3.95
CA GLU A 60 25.37 4.50 -4.32
C GLU A 60 25.47 4.72 -5.83
N ARG A 61 25.05 3.75 -6.67
CA ARG A 61 25.00 3.88 -8.13
C ARG A 61 23.61 3.70 -8.74
N VAL A 62 22.69 3.04 -8.03
CA VAL A 62 21.40 2.61 -8.61
C VAL A 62 20.58 3.74 -9.23
N ILE A 63 20.68 4.96 -8.68
CA ILE A 63 19.94 6.12 -9.18
C ILE A 63 20.47 6.52 -10.57
N GLU A 64 21.77 6.75 -10.71
CA GLU A 64 22.39 7.15 -11.96
C GLU A 64 22.26 6.07 -13.04
N GLU A 65 22.42 4.81 -12.64
CA GLU A 65 22.27 3.66 -13.53
C GLU A 65 20.82 3.50 -14.02
N THR A 66 19.84 3.71 -13.14
CA THR A 66 18.41 3.68 -13.52
C THR A 66 18.10 4.83 -14.46
N ALA A 67 18.60 6.04 -14.18
CA ALA A 67 18.41 7.21 -15.04
C ALA A 67 18.98 6.97 -16.44
N ARG A 68 20.16 6.34 -16.56
CA ARG A 68 20.73 5.99 -17.87
C ARG A 68 19.83 5.03 -18.66
N ARG A 69 19.25 4.03 -17.99
CA ARG A 69 18.32 3.08 -18.64
C ARG A 69 17.02 3.75 -19.07
N VAL A 70 16.47 4.64 -18.23
CA VAL A 70 15.27 5.43 -18.58
C VAL A 70 15.54 6.30 -19.80
N LYS A 71 16.68 7.00 -19.85
CA LYS A 71 17.12 7.76 -21.04
C LYS A 71 17.31 6.89 -22.28
N ALA A 72 17.72 5.64 -22.11
CA ALA A 72 17.87 4.65 -23.17
C ALA A 72 16.53 3.97 -23.57
N GLY A 73 15.40 4.41 -23.02
CA GLY A 73 14.07 3.94 -23.41
C GLY A 73 13.45 2.87 -22.50
N LEU A 74 14.01 2.60 -21.31
CA LEU A 74 13.36 1.73 -20.32
C LEU A 74 11.97 2.28 -19.95
N SER A 75 10.93 1.46 -20.09
CA SER A 75 9.58 1.92 -19.80
C SER A 75 9.33 2.07 -18.30
N TYR A 76 8.47 3.02 -17.95
CA TYR A 76 7.98 3.20 -16.58
C TYR A 76 7.34 1.93 -16.02
N ARG A 77 6.56 1.21 -16.86
CA ARG A 77 5.85 -0.01 -16.46
C ARG A 77 6.81 -1.14 -16.12
N GLU A 78 7.85 -1.35 -16.94
CA GLU A 78 8.90 -2.36 -16.67
C GLU A 78 9.66 -2.03 -15.38
N LEU A 79 10.02 -0.77 -15.17
CA LEU A 79 10.70 -0.36 -13.93
C LEU A 79 9.83 -0.56 -12.68
N LEU A 80 8.53 -0.24 -12.77
CA LEU A 80 7.57 -0.47 -11.69
C LEU A 80 7.42 -1.97 -11.39
N ALA A 81 7.33 -2.80 -12.43
CA ALA A 81 7.26 -4.26 -12.30
C ALA A 81 8.51 -4.81 -11.63
N ALA A 82 9.70 -4.42 -12.11
CA ALA A 82 10.96 -4.86 -11.56
C ALA A 82 11.15 -4.46 -10.10
N LEU A 83 10.75 -3.23 -9.73
CA LEU A 83 10.79 -2.76 -8.34
C LEU A 83 9.91 -3.62 -7.42
N LEU A 84 8.67 -3.91 -7.83
CA LEU A 84 7.78 -4.76 -7.04
C LEU A 84 8.36 -6.18 -6.89
N LEU A 85 8.80 -6.77 -8.00
CA LEU A 85 9.34 -8.13 -8.05
C LEU A 85 10.63 -8.29 -7.23
N ALA A 86 11.54 -7.31 -7.31
CA ALA A 86 12.76 -7.28 -6.49
C ALA A 86 12.42 -7.19 -5.00
N GLY A 87 11.40 -6.39 -4.64
CA GLY A 87 10.91 -6.26 -3.28
C GLY A 87 10.33 -7.57 -2.74
N VAL A 88 9.41 -8.21 -3.47
CA VAL A 88 8.78 -9.46 -3.01
C VAL A 88 9.73 -10.66 -2.99
N ARG A 89 10.78 -10.65 -3.83
CA ARG A 89 11.82 -11.69 -3.83
C ARG A 89 12.78 -11.60 -2.65
N ASN A 90 13.16 -10.39 -2.21
CA ASN A 90 14.30 -10.21 -1.28
C ASN A 90 13.99 -9.45 0.01
N VAL A 91 12.74 -9.09 0.26
CA VAL A 91 12.36 -8.43 1.52
C VAL A 91 11.31 -9.26 2.20
N GLN A 92 11.68 -9.84 3.34
CA GLN A 92 10.76 -10.69 4.08
C GLN A 92 9.63 -9.84 4.70
N PRO A 93 8.35 -10.24 4.56
CA PRO A 93 7.23 -9.55 5.21
C PRO A 93 7.13 -9.80 6.72
N ARG A 94 8.08 -10.53 7.31
CA ARG A 94 8.08 -10.99 8.70
C ARG A 94 9.34 -10.50 9.42
N PRO A 95 9.35 -10.43 10.76
CA PRO A 95 8.32 -10.82 11.74
C PRO A 95 7.11 -9.86 11.85
N SER A 96 7.17 -8.69 11.21
CA SER A 96 6.08 -7.73 11.18
C SER A 96 5.84 -7.27 9.76
N VAL A 97 4.60 -7.42 9.26
CA VAL A 97 4.20 -6.92 7.95
C VAL A 97 4.25 -5.40 8.06
N GLY A 98 5.31 -4.78 7.54
CA GLY A 98 5.69 -3.39 7.81
C GLY A 98 7.22 -3.26 7.89
N PHE A 99 7.71 -2.19 8.53
CA PHE A 99 9.15 -1.95 8.70
C PHE A 99 9.92 -2.00 7.37
N LYS A 100 10.84 -2.97 7.16
CA LYS A 100 11.55 -3.16 5.88
C LYS A 100 10.61 -3.51 4.72
N PHE A 101 9.50 -4.20 5.00
CA PHE A 101 8.53 -4.59 3.99
C PHE A 101 7.75 -3.39 3.40
N HIS A 102 7.90 -2.20 3.97
CA HIS A 102 7.40 -0.97 3.35
C HIS A 102 7.97 -0.72 1.96
N ALA A 103 9.13 -1.28 1.61
CA ALA A 103 9.64 -1.27 0.24
C ALA A 103 8.64 -1.86 -0.77
N VAL A 104 7.84 -2.86 -0.38
CA VAL A 104 6.80 -3.46 -1.22
C VAL A 104 5.48 -2.70 -1.08
N LEU A 105 5.07 -2.38 0.15
CA LEU A 105 3.75 -1.79 0.41
C LEU A 105 3.58 -0.38 -0.18
N VAL A 106 4.69 0.34 -0.41
CA VAL A 106 4.69 1.70 -0.94
C VAL A 106 4.61 1.76 -2.46
N VAL A 107 4.84 0.67 -3.18
CA VAL A 107 5.00 0.69 -4.65
C VAL A 107 3.78 1.30 -5.36
N ASN A 108 2.57 0.89 -5.00
CA ASN A 108 1.35 1.49 -5.53
C ASN A 108 1.23 2.98 -5.19
N SER A 109 1.58 3.37 -3.97
CA SER A 109 1.53 4.78 -3.55
C SER A 109 2.54 5.63 -4.30
N ALA A 110 3.77 5.14 -4.51
CA ALA A 110 4.76 5.79 -5.36
C ALA A 110 4.26 5.89 -6.82
N HIS A 111 3.59 4.85 -7.31
CA HIS A 111 2.96 4.88 -8.63
C HIS A 111 1.89 5.96 -8.77
N LEU A 112 0.94 6.03 -7.83
CA LEU A 112 -0.12 7.04 -7.81
C LEU A 112 0.45 8.47 -7.70
N ALA A 113 1.47 8.62 -6.87
CA ALA A 113 2.21 9.86 -6.70
C ALA A 113 2.86 10.27 -8.03
N SER A 114 3.53 9.35 -8.73
CA SER A 114 4.13 9.59 -10.05
C SER A 114 3.13 10.01 -11.12
N VAL A 115 2.07 9.21 -11.37
CA VAL A 115 1.14 9.48 -12.47
C VAL A 115 0.30 10.73 -12.27
N SER A 116 0.21 11.22 -11.03
CA SER A 116 -0.44 12.48 -10.69
C SER A 116 0.50 13.69 -10.71
N GLY A 117 1.80 13.48 -10.94
CA GLY A 117 2.80 14.54 -11.00
C GLY A 117 2.94 15.15 -12.39
N VAL A 118 3.44 16.39 -12.43
CA VAL A 118 3.90 17.04 -13.67
C VAL A 118 5.05 16.26 -14.29
N ASP A 119 5.23 16.38 -15.60
CA ASP A 119 6.14 15.52 -16.38
C ASP A 119 7.59 15.55 -15.84
N GLU A 120 8.06 16.71 -15.38
CA GLU A 120 9.41 16.92 -14.85
C GLU A 120 9.63 16.23 -13.49
N GLU A 121 8.57 16.04 -12.70
CA GLU A 121 8.62 15.49 -11.35
C GLU A 121 8.14 14.02 -11.30
N ARG A 122 7.53 13.52 -12.38
CA ARG A 122 6.86 12.19 -12.46
C ARG A 122 7.76 11.02 -12.09
N TRP A 123 9.06 11.12 -12.32
CA TRP A 123 10.02 10.05 -11.99
C TRP A 123 10.46 10.04 -10.52
N LEU A 124 10.36 11.16 -9.81
CA LEU A 124 10.88 11.29 -8.44
C LEU A 124 10.36 10.20 -7.48
N PRO A 125 9.04 9.87 -7.45
CA PRO A 125 8.53 8.86 -6.52
C PRO A 125 9.08 7.45 -6.77
N ILE A 126 9.26 7.06 -8.03
CA ILE A 126 9.78 5.72 -8.36
C ILE A 126 11.26 5.62 -8.03
N PHE A 127 12.06 6.65 -8.31
CA PHE A 127 13.47 6.66 -7.92
C PHE A 127 13.64 6.67 -6.40
N TRP A 128 12.77 7.41 -5.69
CA TRP A 128 12.69 7.33 -4.23
C TRP A 128 12.39 5.90 -3.75
N ALA A 129 11.43 5.23 -4.39
CA ALA A 129 11.04 3.88 -4.00
C ALA A 129 12.15 2.85 -4.25
N ILE A 130 12.97 3.05 -5.30
CA ILE A 130 14.19 2.27 -5.56
C ILE A 130 15.22 2.47 -4.44
N ASP A 131 15.51 3.71 -4.04
CA ASP A 131 16.42 4.00 -2.91
C ASP A 131 15.92 3.37 -1.59
N ASN A 132 14.61 3.43 -1.36
CA ASN A 132 13.96 2.82 -0.20
C ASN A 132 14.04 1.28 -0.24
N PHE A 133 13.86 0.67 -1.43
CA PHE A 133 14.08 -0.76 -1.64
C PHE A 133 15.52 -1.15 -1.28
N LYS A 134 16.54 -0.44 -1.78
CA LYS A 134 17.94 -0.74 -1.45
C LYS A 134 18.24 -0.65 0.04
N SER A 135 17.64 0.33 0.73
CA SER A 135 17.74 0.44 2.19
C SER A 135 17.14 -0.78 2.90
N SER A 136 15.99 -1.25 2.42
CA SER A 136 15.27 -2.38 3.00
C SER A 136 15.96 -3.72 2.71
N GLN A 137 16.47 -3.91 1.50
CA GLN A 137 17.29 -5.06 1.10
C GLN A 137 18.55 -5.16 1.97
N ALA A 138 19.29 -4.05 2.15
CA ALA A 138 20.49 -4.03 2.99
C ALA A 138 20.19 -4.36 4.47
N ARG A 139 18.98 -4.05 4.94
CA ARG A 139 18.53 -4.47 6.28
C ARG A 139 18.18 -5.95 6.31
N ASP A 140 17.48 -6.45 5.30
CA ASP A 140 17.12 -7.87 5.20
C ASP A 140 18.36 -8.77 5.22
N VAL A 141 19.42 -8.38 4.49
CA VAL A 141 20.74 -9.05 4.51
C VAL A 141 21.28 -9.20 5.94
N LYS A 142 21.15 -8.17 6.77
CA LYS A 142 21.62 -8.19 8.17
C LYS A 142 20.75 -9.05 9.10
N GLU A 143 19.52 -9.33 8.70
CA GLU A 143 18.51 -10.04 9.48
C GLU A 143 18.29 -11.48 9.00
N GLY A 144 19.22 -12.03 8.20
CA GLY A 144 19.19 -13.41 7.72
C GLY A 144 19.15 -13.57 6.20
N ASN A 145 19.09 -12.46 5.45
CA ASN A 145 19.15 -12.43 3.99
C ASN A 145 18.10 -13.36 3.34
N TRP A 146 16.84 -13.12 3.69
CA TRP A 146 15.75 -13.94 3.21
C TRP A 146 15.54 -13.72 1.71
N THR A 147 15.33 -14.82 1.00
CA THR A 147 14.87 -14.80 -0.38
C THR A 147 13.70 -15.76 -0.56
N MET A 148 12.75 -15.39 -1.41
CA MET A 148 11.63 -16.26 -1.74
C MET A 148 12.13 -17.52 -2.45
N ALA A 149 11.81 -18.68 -1.86
CA ALA A 149 12.20 -19.97 -2.43
C ALA A 149 11.51 -20.24 -3.78
N ALA A 150 12.16 -21.06 -4.61
CA ALA A 150 11.60 -21.61 -5.82
C ALA A 150 10.32 -22.39 -5.52
N VAL A 151 9.48 -22.54 -6.55
CA VAL A 151 8.24 -23.31 -6.44
C VAL A 151 8.57 -24.80 -6.35
N ASP A 152 8.03 -25.47 -5.34
CA ASP A 152 7.99 -26.93 -5.30
C ASP A 152 6.79 -27.44 -6.09
N GLU A 153 7.02 -27.71 -7.37
CA GLU A 153 5.98 -28.16 -8.33
C GLU A 153 5.29 -29.45 -7.88
N SER A 154 5.95 -30.30 -7.07
CA SER A 154 5.38 -31.57 -6.60
C SER A 154 4.27 -31.40 -5.56
N ARG A 155 4.20 -30.21 -4.93
CA ARG A 155 3.23 -29.91 -3.85
C ARG A 155 2.01 -29.14 -4.34
N LEU A 156 1.98 -28.74 -5.61
CA LEU A 156 0.86 -27.96 -6.14
C LEU A 156 -0.40 -28.83 -6.23
N PRO A 157 -1.53 -28.37 -5.70
CA PRO A 157 -2.79 -29.07 -5.89
C PRO A 157 -3.27 -28.96 -7.34
N ALA A 158 -4.12 -29.91 -7.74
CA ALA A 158 -4.85 -29.80 -9.00
C ALA A 158 -5.64 -28.47 -9.06
N GLY A 159 -5.68 -27.83 -10.23
CA GLY A 159 -6.26 -26.48 -10.39
C GLY A 159 -7.70 -26.35 -9.87
N HIS A 160 -8.53 -27.39 -10.07
CA HIS A 160 -9.93 -27.41 -9.58
C HIS A 160 -10.05 -27.49 -8.05
N LEU A 161 -8.98 -27.85 -7.33
CA LEU A 161 -8.92 -27.90 -5.86
C LEU A 161 -8.27 -26.64 -5.26
N ALA A 162 -7.60 -25.82 -6.06
CA ALA A 162 -6.73 -24.74 -5.59
C ALA A 162 -7.43 -23.77 -4.64
N GLU A 163 -8.62 -23.27 -5.01
CA GLU A 163 -9.35 -22.31 -4.17
C GLU A 163 -9.79 -22.94 -2.83
N LYS A 164 -10.31 -24.18 -2.86
CA LYS A 164 -10.75 -24.90 -1.66
C LYS A 164 -9.58 -25.13 -0.70
N GLN A 165 -8.43 -25.54 -1.24
CA GLN A 165 -7.23 -25.78 -0.45
C GLN A 165 -6.62 -24.48 0.08
N LEU A 166 -6.64 -23.39 -0.71
CA LEU A 166 -6.15 -22.09 -0.24
C LEU A 166 -6.97 -21.59 0.95
N ARG A 167 -8.31 -21.66 0.86
CA ARG A 167 -9.19 -21.28 1.97
C ARG A 167 -8.90 -22.09 3.23
N ARG A 168 -8.80 -23.42 3.09
CA ARG A 168 -8.46 -24.33 4.19
C ARG A 168 -7.12 -23.95 4.83
N ALA A 169 -6.08 -23.78 4.03
CA ALA A 169 -4.76 -23.44 4.53
C ALA A 169 -4.73 -22.06 5.22
N LEU A 170 -5.47 -21.08 4.68
CA LEU A 170 -5.62 -19.78 5.34
C LEU A 170 -6.37 -19.91 6.68
N ASP A 171 -7.46 -20.68 6.75
CA ASP A 171 -8.23 -20.89 7.99
C ASP A 171 -7.43 -21.67 9.05
N GLU A 172 -6.62 -22.65 8.64
CA GLU A 172 -5.75 -23.47 9.51
C GLU A 172 -4.40 -22.77 9.85
N TRP A 173 -4.14 -21.61 9.24
CA TRP A 173 -2.85 -20.90 9.31
C TRP A 173 -1.65 -21.75 8.87
N ASP A 174 -1.85 -22.62 7.87
CA ASP A 174 -0.81 -23.45 7.27
C ASP A 174 -0.10 -22.69 6.14
N GLU A 175 1.09 -22.19 6.43
CA GLU A 175 1.91 -21.40 5.50
C GLU A 175 2.33 -22.17 4.27
N SER A 176 2.71 -23.43 4.45
CA SER A 176 3.27 -24.23 3.38
C SER A 176 2.18 -24.70 2.42
N ALA A 177 1.02 -25.09 2.95
CA ALA A 177 -0.15 -25.42 2.14
C ALA A 177 -0.70 -24.17 1.43
N ALA A 178 -0.68 -23.01 2.09
CA ALA A 178 -1.18 -21.78 1.48
C ALA A 178 -0.29 -21.28 0.34
N ASP A 179 1.04 -21.39 0.45
CA ASP A 179 1.98 -21.09 -0.65
C ASP A 179 1.69 -21.97 -1.88
N ALA A 180 1.59 -23.29 -1.70
CA ALA A 180 1.28 -24.20 -2.79
C ALA A 180 -0.09 -23.93 -3.43
N ALA A 181 -1.12 -23.71 -2.61
CA ALA A 181 -2.47 -23.51 -3.09
C ALA A 181 -2.65 -22.15 -3.80
N VAL A 182 -1.97 -21.08 -3.36
CA VAL A 182 -2.07 -19.77 -4.03
C VAL A 182 -1.40 -19.79 -5.39
N ILE A 183 -0.28 -20.51 -5.55
CA ILE A 183 0.37 -20.73 -6.86
C ILE A 183 -0.60 -21.41 -7.82
N ALA A 184 -1.16 -22.56 -7.40
CA ALA A 184 -2.12 -23.28 -8.22
C ALA A 184 -3.35 -22.42 -8.56
N MET A 185 -3.80 -21.56 -7.62
CA MET A 185 -4.93 -20.68 -7.86
C MET A 185 -4.61 -19.57 -8.88
N VAL A 186 -3.45 -18.92 -8.78
CA VAL A 186 -3.01 -17.89 -9.73
C VAL A 186 -2.86 -18.44 -11.15
N ARG A 187 -2.34 -19.67 -11.28
CA ARG A 187 -2.15 -20.33 -12.59
C ARG A 187 -3.45 -20.80 -13.24
N ASN A 188 -4.51 -21.05 -12.47
CA ASN A 188 -5.74 -21.68 -12.96
C ASN A 188 -7.01 -20.81 -12.84
N ALA A 189 -6.94 -19.65 -12.18
CA ALA A 189 -8.08 -18.74 -11.99
C ALA A 189 -7.75 -17.31 -12.43
N GLY A 190 -8.77 -16.56 -12.85
CA GLY A 190 -8.63 -15.14 -13.15
C GLY A 190 -8.41 -14.30 -11.88
N GLY A 191 -7.71 -13.17 -12.01
CA GLY A 191 -7.32 -12.32 -10.87
C GLY A 191 -8.47 -11.86 -9.97
N ASN A 192 -9.66 -11.62 -10.52
CA ASN A 192 -10.84 -11.30 -9.69
C ASN A 192 -11.19 -12.43 -8.71
N ARG A 193 -11.09 -13.70 -9.12
CA ARG A 193 -11.42 -14.84 -8.25
C ARG A 193 -10.38 -15.03 -7.15
N VAL A 194 -9.11 -14.78 -7.46
CA VAL A 194 -8.01 -14.75 -6.47
C VAL A 194 -8.27 -13.62 -5.47
N TYR A 195 -8.62 -12.42 -5.96
CA TYR A 195 -8.96 -11.28 -5.12
C TYR A 195 -10.09 -11.58 -4.14
N GLU A 196 -11.23 -12.07 -4.63
CA GLU A 196 -12.39 -12.39 -3.78
C GLU A 196 -12.05 -13.40 -2.68
N THR A 197 -11.18 -14.37 -2.99
CA THR A 197 -10.75 -15.34 -1.98
C THR A 197 -9.88 -14.68 -0.93
N LEU A 198 -8.89 -13.89 -1.31
CA LEU A 198 -7.95 -13.26 -0.36
C LEU A 198 -8.58 -12.10 0.43
N ALA A 199 -9.55 -11.38 -0.14
CA ALA A 199 -10.26 -10.28 0.52
C ALA A 199 -10.97 -10.71 1.82
N LYS A 200 -11.43 -11.97 1.90
CA LYS A 200 -12.04 -12.57 3.10
C LYS A 200 -11.06 -12.72 4.27
N TYR A 201 -9.76 -12.72 4.00
CA TYR A 201 -8.72 -12.99 4.98
C TYR A 201 -7.85 -11.76 5.28
N ALA A 202 -7.70 -10.84 4.33
CA ALA A 202 -6.75 -9.73 4.44
C ALA A 202 -6.97 -8.81 5.64
N ALA A 203 -8.22 -8.65 6.09
CA ALA A 203 -8.58 -7.83 7.24
C ALA A 203 -8.99 -8.66 8.48
N ARG A 204 -8.80 -9.99 8.47
CA ARG A 204 -9.38 -10.88 9.51
C ARG A 204 -8.89 -10.63 10.93
N ASP A 205 -7.71 -10.03 11.09
CA ASP A 205 -7.08 -9.80 12.38
C ASP A 205 -6.36 -8.45 12.40
N PHE A 206 -6.21 -7.87 13.59
CA PHE A 206 -5.59 -6.55 13.78
C PHE A 206 -4.05 -6.58 13.80
N ARG A 207 -3.42 -7.75 13.63
CA ARG A 207 -1.96 -7.85 13.69
C ARG A 207 -1.34 -7.01 12.60
N SER A 208 -0.16 -6.48 12.90
CA SER A 208 0.52 -5.54 12.03
C SER A 208 -0.38 -4.35 11.64
N ILE A 209 -1.29 -3.90 12.50
CA ILE A 209 -2.01 -2.61 12.37
C ILE A 209 -2.59 -2.33 10.97
N GLY A 210 -3.16 -3.36 10.34
CA GLY A 210 -3.83 -3.27 9.03
C GLY A 210 -2.94 -3.45 7.81
N HIS A 211 -1.65 -3.72 7.95
CA HIS A 211 -0.75 -3.89 6.80
C HIS A 211 -1.14 -5.03 5.85
N LYS A 212 -1.81 -6.09 6.34
CA LYS A 212 -2.26 -7.22 5.52
C LYS A 212 -3.27 -6.81 4.44
N VAL A 213 -4.27 -5.99 4.79
CA VAL A 213 -5.25 -5.47 3.82
C VAL A 213 -4.68 -4.32 2.98
N ILE A 214 -3.77 -3.52 3.54
CA ILE A 214 -3.00 -2.55 2.74
C ILE A 214 -2.22 -3.27 1.63
N TYR A 215 -1.60 -4.41 1.95
CA TYR A 215 -0.86 -5.18 0.96
C TYR A 215 -1.79 -5.75 -0.11
N LEU A 216 -2.91 -6.39 0.26
CA LEU A 216 -3.89 -6.87 -0.70
C LEU A 216 -4.30 -5.76 -1.70
N SER A 217 -4.74 -4.62 -1.17
CA SER A 217 -5.25 -3.52 -2.00
C SER A 217 -4.17 -2.93 -2.90
N ASN A 218 -2.97 -2.67 -2.36
CA ASN A 218 -1.88 -2.10 -3.15
C ASN A 218 -1.30 -3.08 -4.17
N ALA A 219 -1.15 -4.37 -3.83
CA ALA A 219 -0.64 -5.39 -4.75
C ALA A 219 -1.53 -5.53 -5.98
N PHE A 220 -2.85 -5.64 -5.78
CA PHE A 220 -3.79 -5.78 -6.91
C PHE A 220 -3.87 -4.53 -7.78
N ARG A 221 -3.78 -3.34 -7.18
CA ARG A 221 -3.71 -2.08 -7.94
C ARG A 221 -2.43 -1.99 -8.75
N THR A 222 -1.28 -2.39 -8.19
CA THR A 222 -0.03 -2.45 -8.97
C THR A 222 -0.12 -3.49 -10.10
N LEU A 223 -0.67 -4.68 -9.85
CA LEU A 223 -0.87 -5.72 -10.86
C LEU A 223 -1.81 -5.29 -12.01
N GLN A 224 -2.80 -4.43 -11.74
CA GLN A 224 -3.61 -3.81 -12.80
C GLN A 224 -2.79 -2.92 -13.74
N THR A 225 -1.71 -2.32 -13.23
CA THR A 225 -0.79 -1.50 -14.02
C THR A 225 0.27 -2.33 -14.73
N ILE A 226 0.88 -3.30 -14.04
CA ILE A 226 2.06 -4.03 -14.55
C ILE A 226 1.73 -5.32 -15.29
N GLY A 227 0.53 -5.88 -15.09
CA GLY A 227 0.10 -7.14 -15.70
C GLY A 227 -0.04 -8.29 -14.70
N TRP A 228 -0.96 -9.22 -14.99
CA TRP A 228 -1.25 -10.39 -14.15
C TRP A 228 -0.20 -11.50 -14.30
N GLU A 229 0.60 -11.48 -15.36
CA GLU A 229 1.74 -12.37 -15.59
C GLU A 229 2.76 -12.34 -14.42
N TYR A 230 2.81 -11.25 -13.67
CA TYR A 230 3.68 -11.08 -12.50
C TYR A 230 3.02 -11.45 -11.17
N ALA A 231 1.79 -11.98 -11.17
CA ALA A 231 0.99 -12.15 -9.96
C ALA A 231 1.50 -13.26 -9.03
N GLU A 232 2.06 -14.35 -9.55
CA GLU A 232 2.45 -15.52 -8.76
C GLU A 232 3.38 -15.17 -7.58
N PRO A 233 4.57 -14.58 -7.78
CA PRO A 233 5.45 -14.19 -6.67
C PRO A 233 4.80 -13.16 -5.73
N VAL A 234 3.99 -12.24 -6.25
CA VAL A 234 3.30 -11.23 -5.44
C VAL A 234 2.27 -11.88 -4.53
N MET A 235 1.47 -12.83 -5.03
CA MET A 235 0.46 -13.54 -4.24
C MET A 235 1.06 -14.48 -3.22
N ARG A 236 2.18 -15.15 -3.54
CA ARG A 236 2.96 -15.94 -2.57
C ARG A 236 3.42 -15.07 -1.40
N SER A 237 4.04 -13.92 -1.69
CA SER A 237 4.46 -12.94 -0.68
C SER A 237 3.29 -12.42 0.15
N LEU A 238 2.16 -12.13 -0.49
CA LEU A 238 0.93 -11.66 0.18
C LEU A 238 0.35 -12.70 1.14
N VAL A 239 0.21 -13.96 0.72
CA VAL A 239 -0.29 -15.03 1.59
C VAL A 239 0.66 -15.28 2.76
N TYR A 240 1.98 -15.28 2.52
CA TYR A 240 2.98 -15.38 3.58
C TYR A 240 2.87 -14.25 4.61
N ALA A 241 2.57 -13.02 4.16
CA ALA A 241 2.30 -11.88 5.03
C ALA A 241 0.97 -12.01 5.78
N MET A 242 -0.11 -12.46 5.13
CA MET A 242 -1.44 -12.64 5.74
C MET A 242 -1.41 -13.65 6.90
N LEU A 243 -0.59 -14.69 6.78
CA LEU A 243 -0.41 -15.73 7.79
C LEU A 243 0.53 -15.33 8.93
N ASN A 244 1.08 -14.11 8.93
CA ASN A 244 1.93 -13.67 10.03
C ASN A 244 1.16 -13.55 11.36
N HIS A 245 1.59 -14.33 12.35
CA HIS A 245 1.17 -14.29 13.76
C HIS A 245 2.37 -14.33 14.73
N ASN A 246 3.53 -13.85 14.27
CA ASN A 246 4.84 -14.01 14.91
C ASN A 246 4.83 -14.02 16.46
N GLY A 247 5.29 -15.13 17.04
CA GLY A 247 5.44 -15.31 18.48
C GLY A 247 4.17 -15.71 19.22
N GLU A 248 3.00 -15.72 18.56
CA GLU A 248 1.74 -16.20 19.13
C GLU A 248 1.48 -17.66 18.73
N PRO A 249 0.69 -18.42 19.53
CA PRO A 249 0.23 -19.74 19.12
C PRO A 249 -0.62 -19.66 17.84
N ASN A 250 -0.80 -20.80 17.15
CA ASN A 250 -1.59 -20.85 15.92
C ASN A 250 -3.00 -20.28 16.18
N PRO A 251 -3.40 -19.19 15.49
CA PRO A 251 -4.68 -18.57 15.76
C PRO A 251 -5.87 -19.46 15.42
N ALA A 252 -5.77 -20.45 14.53
CA ALA A 252 -6.86 -21.43 14.30
C ALA A 252 -7.24 -22.18 15.58
N GLN A 253 -6.29 -22.39 16.48
CA GLN A 253 -6.40 -23.23 17.67
C GLN A 253 -6.41 -22.43 18.98
N SER A 254 -6.41 -21.10 18.90
CA SER A 254 -6.28 -20.21 20.06
C SER A 254 -7.26 -19.05 19.99
N ASP A 255 -7.82 -18.67 21.14
CA ASP A 255 -8.61 -17.45 21.29
C ASP A 255 -7.69 -16.26 21.61
N LEU A 256 -7.24 -15.58 20.56
CA LEU A 256 -6.34 -14.45 20.64
C LEU A 256 -7.09 -13.14 20.41
N SER A 257 -6.74 -12.10 21.17
CA SER A 257 -7.44 -10.81 21.16
C SER A 257 -7.51 -10.17 19.76
N ALA A 258 -6.46 -10.32 18.95
CA ALA A 258 -6.38 -9.76 17.61
C ALA A 258 -7.38 -10.38 16.62
N ASP A 259 -7.92 -11.58 16.89
CA ASP A 259 -8.81 -12.33 16.00
C ASP A 259 -10.29 -12.22 16.37
N ARG A 260 -10.60 -11.86 17.62
CA ARG A 260 -11.97 -11.92 18.18
C ARG A 260 -12.99 -11.14 17.35
N SER A 261 -12.71 -9.87 17.05
CA SER A 261 -13.63 -9.05 16.25
C SER A 261 -13.79 -9.60 14.82
N GLY A 262 -12.72 -10.14 14.22
CA GLY A 262 -12.83 -10.81 12.92
C GLY A 262 -13.77 -12.01 12.95
N ARG A 263 -13.69 -12.86 13.98
CA ARG A 263 -14.59 -14.01 14.16
C ARG A 263 -16.04 -13.58 14.41
N ALA A 264 -16.25 -12.56 15.23
CA ALA A 264 -17.58 -12.02 15.50
C ALA A 264 -18.20 -11.40 14.22
N ASN A 265 -17.43 -10.54 13.53
CA ASN A 265 -17.88 -9.85 12.33
C ASN A 265 -18.18 -10.78 11.16
N ARG A 266 -17.48 -11.93 11.04
CA ARG A 266 -17.83 -12.96 10.06
C ARG A 266 -19.26 -13.50 10.26
N LYS A 267 -19.69 -13.68 11.51
CA LYS A 267 -21.07 -14.13 11.80
C LYS A 267 -22.09 -13.06 11.41
N LEU A 268 -21.81 -11.82 11.83
CA LEU A 268 -22.67 -10.65 11.60
C LEU A 268 -22.77 -10.25 10.11
N ALA A 269 -21.72 -10.51 9.33
CA ALA A 269 -21.68 -10.14 7.91
C ALA A 269 -22.82 -10.76 7.10
N SER A 270 -23.19 -12.00 7.40
CA SER A 270 -24.30 -12.71 6.73
C SER A 270 -25.65 -12.01 6.93
N GLU A 271 -25.88 -11.44 8.11
CA GLU A 271 -27.10 -10.70 8.45
C GLU A 271 -27.12 -9.29 7.83
N LEU A 272 -25.95 -8.67 7.68
CA LEU A 272 -25.82 -7.31 7.16
C LEU A 272 -25.82 -7.25 5.64
N ALA A 273 -25.30 -8.29 4.96
CA ALA A 273 -25.10 -8.32 3.51
C ALA A 273 -26.34 -7.92 2.68
N PRO A 274 -27.57 -8.37 2.98
CA PRO A 274 -28.76 -7.98 2.22
C PRO A 274 -29.12 -6.49 2.33
N ARG A 275 -28.58 -5.78 3.34
CA ARG A 275 -28.93 -4.39 3.67
C ARG A 275 -27.98 -3.36 3.06
N LEU A 276 -26.88 -3.79 2.43
CA LEU A 276 -25.82 -2.89 1.93
C LEU A 276 -26.27 -1.91 0.84
N GLN A 277 -27.33 -2.21 0.10
CA GLN A 277 -27.80 -1.38 -1.03
C GLN A 277 -28.92 -0.41 -0.64
N ALA A 278 -29.39 -0.42 0.60
CA ALA A 278 -30.50 0.40 1.06
C ALA A 278 -30.03 1.61 1.88
N GLY A 279 -30.92 2.60 2.02
CA GLY A 279 -30.81 3.67 3.02
C GLY A 279 -30.75 5.08 2.46
N LYS A 280 -30.79 6.05 3.37
CA LYS A 280 -30.72 7.49 3.07
C LYS A 280 -29.44 8.08 3.66
N ILE A 281 -28.83 9.02 2.94
CA ILE A 281 -27.73 9.83 3.47
C ILE A 281 -28.26 10.60 4.68
N ASP A 282 -27.54 10.51 5.79
CA ASP A 282 -27.85 11.15 7.05
C ASP A 282 -26.55 11.70 7.68
N GLU A 283 -26.43 13.02 7.73
CA GLU A 283 -25.27 13.71 8.33
C GLU A 283 -25.24 13.54 9.86
N SER A 284 -26.40 13.52 10.50
CA SER A 284 -26.50 13.37 11.96
C SER A 284 -26.01 11.99 12.38
N ALA A 285 -26.40 10.95 11.63
CA ALA A 285 -25.92 9.59 11.86
C ALA A 285 -24.39 9.48 11.69
N THR A 286 -23.81 10.18 10.71
CA THR A 286 -22.35 10.26 10.57
C THR A 286 -21.70 10.92 11.78
N ARG A 287 -22.24 12.06 12.23
CA ARG A 287 -21.73 12.80 13.39
C ARG A 287 -21.78 11.97 14.67
N ASP A 288 -22.90 11.29 14.90
CA ASP A 288 -23.10 10.44 16.06
C ASP A 288 -22.14 9.25 16.04
N LEU A 289 -21.91 8.64 14.87
CA LEU A 289 -20.91 7.57 14.73
C LEU A 289 -19.50 8.06 15.06
N VAL A 290 -19.10 9.23 14.55
CA VAL A 290 -17.78 9.83 14.85
C VAL A 290 -17.59 10.01 16.35
N ARG A 291 -18.59 10.58 17.02
CA ARG A 291 -18.59 10.82 18.47
C ARG A 291 -18.60 9.52 19.27
N ALA A 292 -19.38 8.52 18.85
CA ALA A 292 -19.46 7.23 19.54
C ALA A 292 -18.14 6.46 19.45
N LEU A 293 -17.48 6.46 18.29
CA LEU A 293 -16.17 5.83 18.09
C LEU A 293 -15.05 6.45 18.93
N HIS A 294 -15.30 7.57 19.60
CA HIS A 294 -14.38 8.17 20.56
C HIS A 294 -14.11 7.28 21.77
N SER A 295 -15.13 6.53 22.22
CA SER A 295 -15.08 5.68 23.42
C SER A 295 -15.52 4.24 23.18
N ALA A 296 -16.26 3.94 22.10
CA ALA A 296 -16.79 2.60 21.81
C ALA A 296 -15.70 1.52 21.76
N SER A 297 -16.01 0.33 22.23
CA SER A 297 -15.23 -0.90 22.04
C SER A 297 -15.38 -1.44 20.62
N PRO A 298 -14.49 -2.34 20.15
CA PRO A 298 -14.60 -2.94 18.82
C PRO A 298 -15.95 -3.62 18.52
N ASP A 299 -16.53 -4.28 19.53
CA ASP A 299 -17.81 -4.98 19.38
C ASP A 299 -18.98 -4.00 19.35
N GLU A 300 -18.98 -2.97 20.21
CA GLU A 300 -19.96 -1.88 20.18
C GLU A 300 -19.95 -1.15 18.84
N SER A 301 -18.77 -0.86 18.28
CA SER A 301 -18.66 -0.23 16.96
C SER A 301 -19.31 -1.06 15.86
N SER A 302 -19.15 -2.39 15.92
CA SER A 302 -19.74 -3.29 14.92
C SER A 302 -21.27 -3.35 15.06
N SER A 303 -21.79 -3.38 16.29
CA SER A 303 -23.23 -3.31 16.58
C SER A 303 -23.85 -1.99 16.12
N MET A 304 -23.17 -0.86 16.32
CA MET A 304 -23.63 0.46 15.85
C MET A 304 -23.84 0.49 14.33
N ILE A 305 -22.94 -0.13 13.55
CA ILE A 305 -23.11 -0.22 12.09
C ILE A 305 -24.38 -0.99 11.73
N ILE A 306 -24.65 -2.10 12.41
CA ILE A 306 -25.86 -2.89 12.18
C ILE A 306 -27.11 -2.08 12.50
N GLU A 307 -27.15 -1.40 13.65
CA GLU A 307 -28.25 -0.55 14.07
C GLU A 307 -28.50 0.62 13.12
N MET A 308 -27.43 1.26 12.61
CA MET A 308 -27.53 2.31 11.60
C MET A 308 -28.18 1.77 10.32
N MET A 309 -27.73 0.61 9.82
CA MET A 309 -28.30 0.02 8.61
C MET A 309 -29.75 -0.45 8.81
N GLN A 310 -30.10 -0.98 10.00
CA GLN A 310 -31.48 -1.34 10.34
C GLN A 310 -32.42 -0.13 10.37
N ARG A 311 -31.93 1.04 10.80
CA ARG A 311 -32.66 2.31 10.75
C ARG A 311 -32.73 2.93 9.35
N GLY A 312 -32.12 2.30 8.36
CA GLY A 312 -32.13 2.79 6.97
C GLY A 312 -31.11 3.91 6.71
N VAL A 313 -30.02 3.99 7.47
CA VAL A 313 -28.89 4.87 7.15
C VAL A 313 -28.10 4.29 5.98
N ALA A 314 -27.80 5.10 4.98
CA ALA A 314 -27.03 4.67 3.82
C ALA A 314 -25.59 4.31 4.20
N VAL A 315 -25.02 3.30 3.53
CA VAL A 315 -23.63 2.86 3.73
C VAL A 315 -22.60 3.99 3.56
N GLN A 316 -22.92 5.00 2.75
CA GLN A 316 -22.06 6.17 2.57
C GLN A 316 -21.93 7.01 3.85
N SER A 317 -23.01 7.24 4.61
CA SER A 317 -22.94 7.97 5.88
C SER A 317 -22.10 7.24 6.93
N ILE A 318 -22.15 5.90 6.92
CA ILE A 318 -21.29 5.07 7.77
C ILE A 318 -19.83 5.26 7.37
N TRP A 319 -19.51 5.15 6.09
CA TRP A 319 -18.15 5.34 5.62
C TRP A 319 -17.60 6.73 5.89
N ASP A 320 -18.39 7.79 5.71
CA ASP A 320 -18.00 9.14 6.09
C ASP A 320 -17.58 9.17 7.57
N GLY A 321 -18.34 8.52 8.46
CA GLY A 321 -18.04 8.45 9.88
C GLY A 321 -16.76 7.68 10.17
N LEU A 322 -16.56 6.54 9.51
CA LEU A 322 -15.34 5.73 9.64
C LEU A 322 -14.08 6.50 9.19
N PHE A 323 -14.13 7.18 8.05
CA PHE A 323 -13.03 8.02 7.57
C PHE A 323 -12.78 9.21 8.48
N CYS A 324 -13.83 9.89 8.93
CA CYS A 324 -13.71 11.02 9.83
C CYS A 324 -13.16 10.61 11.21
N SER A 325 -13.52 9.44 11.74
CA SER A 325 -12.93 8.90 12.98
C SER A 325 -11.45 8.55 12.82
N ALA A 326 -11.04 8.01 11.67
CA ALA A 326 -9.62 7.79 11.37
C ALA A 326 -8.85 9.12 11.30
N GLY A 327 -9.43 10.12 10.60
CA GLY A 327 -8.88 11.48 10.53
C GLY A 327 -8.84 12.18 11.90
N GLU A 328 -9.84 11.98 12.75
CA GLU A 328 -9.85 12.53 14.09
C GLU A 328 -8.75 11.91 14.97
N LEU A 329 -8.54 10.59 14.90
CA LEU A 329 -7.43 9.96 15.63
C LEU A 329 -6.09 10.57 15.22
N LEU A 330 -5.92 10.91 13.93
CA LEU A 330 -4.75 11.62 13.42
C LEU A 330 -4.60 13.02 14.02
N MET A 331 -5.70 13.79 14.09
CA MET A 331 -5.69 15.09 14.77
C MET A 331 -5.29 14.95 16.23
N ARG A 332 -5.73 13.88 16.91
CA ARG A 332 -5.53 13.68 18.34
C ARG A 332 -4.14 13.18 18.70
N GLN A 333 -3.49 12.40 17.84
CA GLN A 333 -2.13 11.92 18.02
C GLN A 333 -1.49 11.57 16.67
N PRO A 334 -0.84 12.55 15.98
CA PRO A 334 -0.12 12.28 14.75
C PRO A 334 1.01 11.26 14.98
N GLY A 335 1.23 10.37 14.01
CA GLY A 335 2.24 9.32 14.11
C GLY A 335 1.78 7.99 13.52
N ILE A 336 2.63 6.97 13.67
CA ILE A 336 2.53 5.67 12.97
C ILE A 336 1.17 4.99 13.17
N VAL A 337 0.65 4.94 14.40
CA VAL A 337 -0.63 4.25 14.63
C VAL A 337 -1.80 4.99 13.98
N ALA A 338 -1.88 6.31 14.17
CA ALA A 338 -2.98 7.11 13.66
C ALA A 338 -2.97 7.21 12.13
N LEU A 339 -1.80 7.37 11.49
CA LEU A 339 -1.71 7.31 10.03
C LEU A 339 -2.11 5.92 9.49
N HIS A 340 -1.87 4.85 10.25
CA HIS A 340 -2.30 3.52 9.87
C HIS A 340 -3.80 3.32 9.98
N SER A 341 -4.49 4.04 10.87
CA SER A 341 -5.95 4.06 10.87
C SER A 341 -6.51 4.59 9.56
N VAL A 342 -5.91 5.66 8.99
CA VAL A 342 -6.32 6.25 7.71
C VAL A 342 -5.99 5.31 6.55
N THR A 343 -4.74 4.87 6.44
CA THR A 343 -4.32 3.99 5.32
C THR A 343 -5.01 2.61 5.34
N THR A 344 -5.34 2.09 6.52
CA THR A 344 -6.12 0.85 6.64
C THR A 344 -7.58 1.08 6.26
N THR A 345 -8.17 2.21 6.62
CA THR A 345 -9.54 2.55 6.21
C THR A 345 -9.65 2.72 4.70
N ASN A 346 -8.68 3.39 4.06
CA ASN A 346 -8.54 3.42 2.60
C ASN A 346 -8.48 2.00 2.01
N ALA A 347 -7.58 1.16 2.52
CA ALA A 347 -7.37 -0.18 1.98
C ALA A 347 -8.62 -1.07 2.13
N ILE A 348 -9.33 -0.99 3.25
CA ILE A 348 -10.58 -1.72 3.47
C ILE A 348 -11.69 -1.16 2.58
N ARG A 349 -11.82 0.17 2.42
CA ARG A 349 -12.79 0.77 1.51
C ARG A 349 -12.53 0.36 0.07
N HIS A 350 -11.27 0.32 -0.36
CA HIS A 350 -10.90 -0.19 -1.67
C HIS A 350 -11.36 -1.65 -1.85
N ALA A 351 -11.12 -2.51 -0.86
CA ALA A 351 -11.56 -3.89 -0.90
C ALA A 351 -13.08 -4.06 -0.90
N PHE A 352 -13.79 -3.21 -0.13
CA PHE A 352 -15.24 -3.15 -0.13
C PHE A 352 -15.82 -2.74 -1.49
N ASN A 353 -15.18 -1.81 -2.19
CA ASN A 353 -15.63 -1.35 -3.51
C ASN A 353 -15.29 -2.37 -4.61
N LYS A 354 -14.17 -3.08 -4.46
CA LYS A 354 -13.69 -4.04 -5.47
C LYS A 354 -14.40 -5.39 -5.39
N SER A 355 -14.81 -5.82 -4.19
CA SER A 355 -15.47 -7.11 -4.00
C SER A 355 -16.89 -7.10 -4.58
N GLY A 356 -17.22 -8.15 -5.35
CA GLY A 356 -18.57 -8.42 -5.84
C GLY A 356 -19.44 -9.20 -4.84
N ASP A 357 -18.85 -9.74 -3.78
CA ASP A 357 -19.51 -10.59 -2.78
C ASP A 357 -20.08 -9.74 -1.63
N GLN A 358 -21.40 -9.73 -1.46
CA GLN A 358 -22.06 -8.86 -0.46
C GLN A 358 -21.66 -9.22 0.97
N GLU A 359 -21.39 -10.50 1.27
CA GLU A 359 -20.93 -10.93 2.59
C GLU A 359 -19.51 -10.43 2.87
N THR A 360 -18.59 -10.52 1.92
CA THR A 360 -17.24 -9.94 2.03
C THR A 360 -17.31 -8.43 2.23
N ARG A 361 -18.16 -7.73 1.50
CA ARG A 361 -18.39 -6.28 1.69
C ARG A 361 -18.91 -5.97 3.09
N ALA A 362 -19.90 -6.70 3.57
CA ALA A 362 -20.44 -6.52 4.93
C ALA A 362 -19.37 -6.79 6.00
N PHE A 363 -18.60 -7.86 5.84
CA PHE A 363 -17.48 -8.19 6.71
C PHE A 363 -16.46 -7.05 6.76
N LEU A 364 -16.03 -6.53 5.61
CA LEU A 364 -15.05 -5.45 5.53
C LEU A 364 -15.55 -4.15 6.20
N LEU A 365 -16.83 -3.81 6.03
CA LEU A 365 -17.44 -2.64 6.68
C LEU A 365 -17.40 -2.75 8.21
N LEU A 366 -17.87 -3.89 8.74
CA LEU A 366 -17.85 -4.18 10.18
C LEU A 366 -16.41 -4.23 10.72
N GLN A 367 -15.50 -4.82 9.96
CA GLN A 367 -14.11 -4.96 10.36
C GLN A 367 -13.43 -3.60 10.49
N ASN A 368 -13.66 -2.67 9.57
CA ASN A 368 -13.14 -1.32 9.71
C ASN A 368 -13.67 -0.63 10.97
N ALA A 369 -14.98 -0.73 11.23
CA ALA A 369 -15.59 -0.17 12.44
C ALA A 369 -14.95 -0.72 13.73
N SER A 370 -14.66 -2.02 13.77
CA SER A 370 -13.98 -2.66 14.90
C SER A 370 -12.51 -2.27 15.05
N PHE A 371 -11.81 -2.00 13.94
CA PHE A 371 -10.40 -1.62 13.94
C PHE A 371 -10.17 -0.22 14.48
N LEU A 372 -11.08 0.73 14.28
CA LEU A 372 -10.89 2.13 14.71
C LEU A 372 -10.70 2.25 16.25
N PRO A 373 -11.51 1.62 17.11
CA PRO A 373 -11.22 1.51 18.54
C PRO A 373 -9.88 0.83 18.87
N MET A 374 -9.48 -0.19 18.09
CA MET A 374 -8.20 -0.87 18.31
C MET A 374 -7.01 0.05 17.97
N PHE A 375 -7.10 0.83 16.89
CA PHE A 375 -6.14 1.89 16.58
C PHE A 375 -6.11 2.95 17.68
N ARG A 376 -7.28 3.39 18.17
CA ARG A 376 -7.37 4.33 19.30
C ARG A 376 -6.66 3.79 20.53
N LYS A 377 -6.89 2.52 20.89
CA LYS A 377 -6.22 1.88 22.03
C LYS A 377 -4.71 1.79 21.81
N ALA A 378 -4.26 1.36 20.64
CA ALA A 378 -2.84 1.29 20.29
C ALA A 378 -2.15 2.67 20.30
N ALA A 379 -2.88 3.75 20.02
CA ALA A 379 -2.42 5.12 20.13
C ALA A 379 -2.33 5.59 21.60
N GLN A 380 -3.34 5.26 22.42
CA GLN A 380 -3.33 5.52 23.87
C GLN A 380 -2.14 4.85 24.56
N ASP A 381 -1.80 3.63 24.16
CA ASP A 381 -0.66 2.88 24.71
C ASP A 381 0.69 3.53 24.39
N ARG A 382 0.73 4.46 23.43
CA ARG A 382 1.94 5.20 23.03
C ARG A 382 1.95 6.63 23.56
N GLY A 383 0.88 7.09 24.19
CA GLY A 383 0.82 8.43 24.78
C GLY A 383 -0.60 8.98 24.89
N LYS A 384 -0.69 10.16 25.52
CA LYS A 384 -1.96 10.87 25.69
C LYS A 384 -2.54 11.27 24.33
N LEU A 385 -3.84 11.03 24.14
CA LEU A 385 -4.60 11.56 23.01
C LEU A 385 -5.03 13.01 23.33
N ALA A 386 -4.81 13.93 22.41
CA ALA A 386 -5.37 15.27 22.53
C ALA A 386 -6.92 15.20 22.49
N ASP A 387 -7.54 16.20 23.10
CA ASP A 387 -8.99 16.37 23.03
C ASP A 387 -9.33 17.27 21.84
N ARG A 388 -9.37 16.64 20.67
CA ARG A 388 -9.75 17.29 19.40
C ARG A 388 -10.89 16.51 18.79
N ARG A 389 -11.77 17.22 18.09
CA ARG A 389 -12.94 16.67 17.43
C ARG A 389 -12.97 17.14 15.99
N ILE A 390 -13.12 16.20 15.06
CA ILE A 390 -13.17 16.53 13.63
C ILE A 390 -14.49 17.23 13.27
N ASP A 391 -15.56 16.91 13.99
CA ASP A 391 -16.89 17.49 13.79
C ASP A 391 -17.04 18.91 14.39
N GLU A 392 -16.05 19.34 15.19
CA GLU A 392 -15.89 20.69 15.74
C GLU A 392 -14.88 21.54 14.95
N LEU A 393 -14.26 21.01 13.88
CA LEU A 393 -13.52 21.84 12.93
C LEU A 393 -14.49 22.91 12.39
N ALA A 394 -14.23 24.16 12.82
CA ALA A 394 -15.10 25.34 12.79
C ALA A 394 -16.19 25.44 13.87
N GLY A 395 -15.78 25.46 15.15
CA GLY A 395 -16.57 26.10 16.21
C GLY A 395 -17.09 27.48 15.75
N SER A 396 -18.37 27.75 16.04
CA SER A 396 -19.28 28.73 15.42
C SER A 396 -18.92 30.22 15.52
N GLU A 397 -17.67 30.58 15.81
CA GLU A 397 -17.23 31.98 15.94
C GLU A 397 -16.24 32.42 14.84
N LEU A 398 -15.63 31.48 14.11
CA LEU A 398 -14.53 31.77 13.19
C LEU A 398 -14.94 32.22 11.78
N VAL A 399 -16.24 32.21 11.46
CA VAL A 399 -16.76 32.72 10.18
C VAL A 399 -17.00 34.24 10.23
N ASN A 400 -17.02 34.84 11.44
CA ASN A 400 -17.33 36.26 11.64
C ASN A 400 -16.13 37.13 12.06
N ALA A 401 -14.93 36.57 12.21
CA ALA A 401 -13.75 37.36 12.48
C ALA A 401 -13.09 37.78 11.16
N GLU A 402 -12.71 39.05 11.04
CA GLU A 402 -11.85 39.66 10.00
C GLU A 402 -10.42 39.05 9.96
N SER A 403 -10.30 37.73 10.14
CA SER A 403 -9.06 36.99 9.98
C SER A 403 -8.76 36.99 8.48
N LYS A 404 -7.64 37.58 8.08
CA LYS A 404 -7.10 37.56 6.72
C LYS A 404 -7.49 36.26 6.02
N SER A 405 -8.42 36.36 5.07
CA SER A 405 -8.80 35.25 4.21
C SER A 405 -7.52 34.70 3.58
N LEU A 406 -7.04 33.55 4.05
CA LEU A 406 -5.98 32.81 3.35
C LEU A 406 -6.54 32.54 1.96
N SER A 407 -5.97 33.20 0.96
CA SER A 407 -6.51 33.16 -0.40
C SER A 407 -5.81 32.12 -1.26
N THR A 408 -4.69 31.56 -0.79
CA THR A 408 -3.89 30.63 -1.57
C THR A 408 -3.50 29.37 -0.80
N VAL A 409 -3.39 28.24 -1.53
CA VAL A 409 -2.94 26.96 -0.99
C VAL A 409 -1.54 27.02 -0.35
N PRO A 410 -0.53 27.67 -0.95
CA PRO A 410 0.80 27.78 -0.33
C PRO A 410 0.78 28.45 1.05
N GLU A 411 -0.06 29.49 1.25
CA GLU A 411 -0.19 30.15 2.56
C GLU A 411 -0.76 29.20 3.62
N VAL A 412 -1.77 28.40 3.26
CA VAL A 412 -2.34 27.36 4.14
C VAL A 412 -1.27 26.34 4.56
N PHE A 413 -0.45 25.86 3.62
CA PHE A 413 0.61 24.90 3.92
C PHE A 413 1.77 25.50 4.71
N GLN A 414 2.09 26.78 4.52
CA GLN A 414 3.11 27.47 5.32
C GLN A 414 2.77 27.50 6.83
N LEU A 415 1.48 27.48 7.20
CA LEU A 415 1.05 27.41 8.60
C LEU A 415 1.56 26.15 9.31
N MET A 416 1.82 25.06 8.59
CA MET A 416 2.33 23.81 9.16
C MET A 416 3.68 23.99 9.86
N GLY A 417 4.49 24.97 9.40
CA GLY A 417 5.75 25.31 10.04
C GLY A 417 5.60 25.95 11.44
N LYS A 418 4.40 26.47 11.76
CA LYS A 418 4.06 27.02 13.08
C LYS A 418 3.23 26.03 13.88
N SER A 419 2.11 25.58 13.31
CA SER A 419 1.12 24.74 13.97
C SER A 419 0.32 23.95 12.93
N ARG A 420 0.38 22.62 13.02
CA ARG A 420 -0.45 21.73 12.19
C ARG A 420 -1.95 21.89 12.47
N SER A 421 -2.32 22.30 13.69
CA SER A 421 -3.71 22.64 14.03
C SER A 421 -4.17 23.88 13.28
N GLU A 422 -3.37 24.95 13.27
CA GLU A 422 -3.69 26.17 12.52
C GLU A 422 -3.78 25.90 11.01
N ALA A 423 -2.89 25.05 10.48
CA ALA A 423 -2.94 24.64 9.08
C ALA A 423 -4.20 23.83 8.76
N SER A 424 -4.61 22.91 9.65
CA SER A 424 -5.86 22.15 9.52
C SER A 424 -7.08 23.08 9.49
N GLU A 425 -7.18 24.01 10.45
CA GLU A 425 -8.27 24.99 10.48
C GLU A 425 -8.25 25.93 9.28
N GLY A 426 -7.06 26.41 8.89
CA GLY A 426 -6.87 27.26 7.72
C GLY A 426 -7.31 26.57 6.43
N LEU A 427 -6.96 25.29 6.26
CA LEU A 427 -7.39 24.51 5.11
C LEU A 427 -8.91 24.31 5.10
N TYR A 428 -9.51 24.01 6.25
CA TYR A 428 -10.96 23.89 6.35
C TYR A 428 -11.68 25.20 5.96
N ARG A 429 -11.18 26.36 6.44
CA ARG A 429 -11.72 27.68 6.08
C ARG A 429 -11.59 27.96 4.59
N PHE A 430 -10.42 27.72 4.00
CA PHE A 430 -10.16 27.87 2.56
C PHE A 430 -11.16 27.06 1.72
N LEU A 431 -11.32 25.78 2.03
CA LEU A 431 -12.24 24.90 1.29
C LEU A 431 -13.72 25.27 1.52
N SER A 432 -14.07 25.73 2.72
CA SER A 432 -15.44 26.16 3.04
C SER A 432 -15.82 27.47 2.35
N ALA A 433 -14.84 28.32 2.04
CA ALA A 433 -15.02 29.53 1.24
C ALA A 433 -15.07 29.28 -0.28
N GLY A 434 -15.11 28.02 -0.71
CA GLY A 434 -15.15 27.65 -2.13
C GLY A 434 -13.78 27.48 -2.79
N GLY A 435 -12.69 27.44 -1.99
CA GLY A 435 -11.36 27.12 -2.49
C GLY A 435 -11.30 25.76 -3.19
N ASP A 436 -10.47 25.67 -4.24
CA ASP A 436 -10.37 24.44 -5.04
C ASP A 436 -9.61 23.33 -4.31
N ALA A 437 -10.32 22.25 -3.97
CA ALA A 437 -9.73 21.08 -3.32
C ALA A 437 -8.70 20.37 -4.21
N GLN A 438 -8.80 20.46 -5.54
CA GLN A 438 -7.82 19.82 -6.42
C GLN A 438 -6.46 20.53 -6.33
N SER A 439 -6.44 21.86 -6.29
CA SER A 439 -5.22 22.64 -6.06
C SER A 439 -4.51 22.28 -4.74
N VAL A 440 -5.26 21.96 -3.69
CA VAL A 440 -4.74 21.46 -2.40
C VAL A 440 -4.09 20.09 -2.57
N VAL A 441 -4.77 19.18 -3.27
CA VAL A 441 -4.28 17.82 -3.53
C VAL A 441 -3.00 17.85 -4.34
N ASP A 442 -2.95 18.66 -5.39
CA ASP A 442 -1.78 18.78 -6.27
C ASP A 442 -0.59 19.39 -5.52
N HIS A 443 -0.84 20.40 -4.68
CA HIS A 443 0.20 20.97 -3.82
C HIS A 443 0.72 19.96 -2.79
N ALA A 444 -0.16 19.23 -2.12
CA ALA A 444 0.22 18.19 -1.16
C ALA A 444 1.07 17.08 -1.81
N ARG A 445 0.67 16.61 -2.99
CA ARG A 445 1.42 15.61 -3.77
C ARG A 445 2.82 16.11 -4.13
N ARG A 446 2.93 17.34 -4.61
CA ARG A 446 4.22 17.96 -4.93
C ARG A 446 5.15 18.00 -3.71
N LEU A 447 4.62 18.35 -2.53
CA LEU A 447 5.41 18.33 -1.30
C LEU A 447 5.88 16.93 -0.91
N VAL A 448 5.09 15.89 -1.15
CA VAL A 448 5.54 14.49 -0.93
C VAL A 448 6.76 14.16 -1.79
N PHE A 449 6.80 14.60 -3.06
CA PHE A 449 7.96 14.37 -3.94
C PHE A 449 9.24 15.03 -3.39
N LEU A 450 9.10 16.29 -2.95
CA LEU A 450 10.23 17.13 -2.58
C LEU A 450 10.71 16.87 -1.14
N LYS A 451 9.78 16.54 -0.25
CA LYS A 451 9.99 16.52 1.21
C LYS A 451 9.85 15.12 1.81
N GLY A 452 9.12 14.21 1.15
CA GLY A 452 8.85 12.87 1.66
C GLY A 452 10.12 12.06 1.91
N ASN A 453 10.29 11.60 3.15
CA ASN A 453 11.48 10.88 3.61
C ASN A 453 11.18 9.48 4.14
N ASP A 454 9.91 9.15 4.30
CA ASP A 454 9.45 7.86 4.77
C ASP A 454 8.36 7.30 3.85
N SER A 455 8.32 5.98 3.71
CA SER A 455 7.22 5.26 3.04
C SER A 455 5.82 5.65 3.52
N HIS A 456 5.69 6.08 4.78
CA HIS A 456 4.45 6.57 5.35
C HIS A 456 3.99 7.86 4.67
N ASP A 457 4.89 8.76 4.26
CA ASP A 457 4.53 9.99 3.57
C ASP A 457 3.79 9.69 2.26
N TYR A 458 4.30 8.73 1.48
CA TYR A 458 3.70 8.28 0.22
C TYR A 458 2.38 7.53 0.45
N LYS A 459 2.37 6.55 1.37
CA LYS A 459 1.16 5.75 1.65
C LYS A 459 0.03 6.61 2.21
N PHE A 460 0.34 7.45 3.21
CA PHE A 460 -0.63 8.31 3.87
C PHE A 460 -1.20 9.34 2.88
N SER A 461 -0.34 10.09 2.19
CA SER A 461 -0.80 11.11 1.24
C SER A 461 -1.65 10.50 0.12
N SER A 462 -1.22 9.36 -0.45
CA SER A 462 -2.00 8.68 -1.49
C SER A 462 -3.38 8.26 -0.99
N ALA A 463 -3.47 7.69 0.21
CA ALA A 463 -4.74 7.30 0.83
C ALA A 463 -5.64 8.52 1.10
N ALA A 464 -5.17 9.47 1.89
CA ALA A 464 -5.97 10.63 2.29
C ALA A 464 -6.44 11.49 1.10
N LEU A 465 -5.57 11.69 0.11
CA LEU A 465 -5.87 12.46 -1.08
C LEU A 465 -6.71 11.68 -2.11
N GLU A 466 -6.84 10.36 -1.98
CA GLU A 466 -7.83 9.57 -2.73
C GLU A 466 -9.19 9.62 -2.02
N ASP A 467 -9.20 9.38 -0.71
CA ASP A 467 -10.41 9.20 0.09
C ASP A 467 -11.29 10.43 0.12
N TYR A 468 -10.73 11.65 0.18
CA TYR A 468 -11.54 12.88 0.23
C TYR A 468 -12.55 12.98 -0.93
N ARG A 469 -12.26 12.38 -2.09
CA ARG A 469 -13.17 12.36 -3.25
C ARG A 469 -14.38 11.47 -3.04
N GLY A 470 -14.25 10.47 -2.17
CA GLY A 470 -15.29 9.49 -1.86
C GLY A 470 -16.17 9.86 -0.66
N LEU A 471 -15.87 10.95 0.06
CA LEU A 471 -16.69 11.45 1.17
C LEU A 471 -17.77 12.42 0.69
N THR A 472 -18.87 12.51 1.43
CA THR A 472 -19.93 13.49 1.15
C THR A 472 -19.45 14.94 1.31
N PRO A 473 -20.07 15.92 0.63
CA PRO A 473 -19.69 17.34 0.71
C PRO A 473 -19.59 17.89 2.14
N GLN A 474 -20.44 17.40 3.05
CA GLN A 474 -20.50 17.81 4.46
C GLN A 474 -19.23 17.43 5.24
N TRP A 475 -18.58 16.33 4.86
CA TRP A 475 -17.47 15.74 5.62
C TRP A 475 -16.12 15.78 4.90
N ARG A 476 -16.10 15.79 3.56
CA ARG A 476 -14.85 15.73 2.77
C ARG A 476 -13.85 16.83 3.12
N ASN A 477 -14.32 18.06 3.38
CA ASN A 477 -13.44 19.19 3.71
C ASN A 477 -12.81 19.02 5.10
N ARG A 478 -13.56 18.49 6.07
CA ARG A 478 -13.06 18.20 7.43
C ARG A 478 -12.00 17.12 7.40
N PHE A 479 -12.25 16.05 6.64
CA PHE A 479 -11.30 14.96 6.47
C PHE A 479 -10.00 15.41 5.79
N LEU A 480 -10.11 16.19 4.71
CA LEU A 480 -8.93 16.74 4.03
C LEU A 480 -8.14 17.70 4.93
N ALA A 481 -8.84 18.56 5.69
CA ALA A 481 -8.24 19.41 6.71
C ALA A 481 -7.49 18.62 7.79
N ALA A 482 -8.12 17.58 8.35
CA ALA A 482 -7.50 16.70 9.34
C ALA A 482 -6.18 16.06 8.84
N SER A 483 -6.04 15.87 7.54
CA SER A 483 -4.84 15.30 6.93
C SER A 483 -3.60 16.19 7.07
N MET A 484 -3.78 17.50 7.33
CA MET A 484 -2.67 18.45 7.59
C MET A 484 -1.83 18.06 8.81
N PHE A 485 -2.36 17.22 9.70
CA PHE A 485 -1.59 16.67 10.81
C PHE A 485 -0.45 15.73 10.41
N GLN A 486 -0.47 15.20 9.18
CA GLN A 486 0.54 14.24 8.71
C GLN A 486 1.11 14.52 7.32
N LEU A 487 0.47 15.36 6.51
CA LEU A 487 1.04 15.80 5.22
C LEU A 487 2.42 16.46 5.40
N ASN A 488 3.23 16.47 4.35
CA ASN A 488 4.53 17.15 4.37
C ASN A 488 4.35 18.68 4.38
N SER A 489 5.23 19.36 5.11
CA SER A 489 5.26 20.82 5.21
C SER A 489 6.24 21.40 4.18
N PRO A 490 5.97 22.58 3.59
CA PRO A 490 6.97 23.30 2.80
C PRO A 490 8.23 23.65 3.61
N THR A 491 8.11 23.76 4.94
CA THR A 491 9.23 24.02 5.85
C THR A 491 10.10 22.78 6.12
N ASP A 492 9.66 21.59 5.69
CA ASP A 492 10.47 20.38 5.80
C ASP A 492 11.71 20.49 4.90
N ARG A 493 12.80 19.83 5.27
CA ARG A 493 14.03 19.85 4.47
C ARG A 493 13.84 19.07 3.17
N THR A 494 14.17 19.68 2.04
CA THR A 494 14.24 18.97 0.75
C THR A 494 15.34 17.92 0.80
N ARG A 495 15.06 16.70 0.32
CA ARG A 495 16.02 15.61 0.42
C ARG A 495 17.18 15.76 -0.57
N PRO A 496 18.43 15.44 -0.18
CA PRO A 496 19.55 15.35 -1.11
C PRO A 496 19.29 14.39 -2.28
N LEU A 497 18.48 13.35 -2.07
CA LEU A 497 18.09 12.40 -3.11
C LEU A 497 17.34 13.07 -4.27
N VAL A 498 16.50 14.07 -4.00
CA VAL A 498 15.77 14.80 -5.05
C VAL A 498 16.75 15.46 -6.00
N LYS A 499 17.75 16.17 -5.45
CA LYS A 499 18.83 16.77 -6.25
C LYS A 499 19.58 15.70 -7.05
N ARG A 500 19.96 14.59 -6.41
CA ARG A 500 20.66 13.47 -7.08
C ARG A 500 19.86 12.90 -8.25
N ILE A 501 18.54 12.77 -8.12
CA ILE A 501 17.67 12.28 -9.20
C ILE A 501 17.62 13.30 -10.35
N HIS A 502 17.43 14.60 -10.06
CA HIS A 502 17.46 15.64 -11.08
C HIS A 502 18.79 15.66 -11.83
N ASP A 503 19.91 15.67 -11.11
CA ASP A 503 21.26 15.66 -11.72
C ASP A 503 21.46 14.41 -12.62
N ALA A 504 20.88 13.26 -12.25
CA ALA A 504 20.96 12.03 -13.03
C ALA A 504 20.06 12.02 -14.28
N ILE A 505 18.85 12.58 -14.18
CA ILE A 505 17.87 12.64 -15.28
C ILE A 505 18.18 13.78 -16.26
N GLY A 506 18.90 14.83 -15.85
CA GLY A 506 19.25 15.97 -16.71
C GLY A 506 18.11 16.96 -16.78
#